data_AF-A0A8T5I4H0-F1
#
_entry.id   AF-A0A8T5I4H0-F1
#
_cell.length_a   1.000
_cell.length_b   1.000
_cell.length_c   1.000
_cell.angle_alpha   90.00
_cell.angle_beta   90.00
_cell.angle_gamma   90.00
#
_symmetry.space_group_name_H-M   'P 1'
#
loop_
_entity.id
_entity.type
_entity.pdbx_description
1 polymer ?
#
loop_
_entity_poly.entity_id
_entity_poly.type
_entity_poly.pdbx_seq_one_letter_code
_entity_poly.pdbx_strand_id
1 'polypeptide(L)' 'MPERRICSFSHEEIEPGTGMMFVKKDGSVMWFKDSKARKNALKLRRNPRRLKWTQRYEKGGIK' A
#
# COMPACT_ATOMS: atom_id res chain seq x y z
N MET A 1 -8.82 -14.44 16.91
CA MET A 1 -9.46 -13.39 16.08
C MET A 1 -8.52 -13.07 14.93
N PRO A 2 -9.02 -12.86 13.71
CA PRO A 2 -8.14 -12.55 12.58
C PRO A 2 -7.49 -11.17 12.74
N GLU A 3 -6.20 -11.08 12.46
CA GLU A 3 -5.46 -9.82 12.51
C GLU A 3 -5.87 -8.91 11.35
N ARG A 4 -6.28 -7.68 11.68
CA ARG A 4 -6.55 -6.63 10.69
C ARG A 4 -5.26 -5.92 10.36
N ARG A 5 -4.96 -5.77 9.05
CA ARG A 5 -3.74 -5.12 8.56
C ARG A 5 -4.12 -4.02 7.57
N ILE A 6 -3.29 -2.98 7.50
CA ILE A 6 -3.51 -1.85 6.60
C ILE A 6 -2.50 -1.92 5.45
N CYS A 7 -2.99 -1.71 4.22
CA CYS A 7 -2.15 -1.64 3.04
C CYS A 7 -1.23 -0.42 3.09
N SER A 8 0.09 -0.64 3.05
CA SER A 8 1.10 0.41 3.11
C SER A 8 1.03 1.39 1.94
N PHE A 9 0.43 0.99 0.80
CA PHE A 9 0.29 1.85 -0.38
C PHE A 9 -1.05 2.58 -0.42
N SER A 10 -2.16 1.84 -0.50
CA SER A 10 -3.49 2.42 -0.72
C SER A 10 -4.18 2.90 0.55
N HIS A 11 -3.69 2.51 1.74
CA HIS A 11 -4.31 2.82 3.05
C HIS A 11 -5.72 2.27 3.24
N GLU A 12 -6.00 1.16 2.57
CA GLU A 12 -7.22 0.39 2.78
C GLU A 12 -6.92 -0.79 3.71
N GLU A 13 -7.96 -1.25 4.40
CA GLU A 13 -7.91 -2.47 5.20
C GLU A 13 -7.70 -3.70 4.30
N ILE A 14 -6.86 -4.62 4.75
CA ILE A 14 -6.59 -5.89 4.10
C ILE A 14 -7.46 -6.94 4.77
N GLU A 15 -8.30 -7.61 3.97
CA GLU A 15 -9.10 -8.73 4.42
C GLU A 15 -8.17 -9.83 4.98
N PRO A 16 -8.45 -10.36 6.18
CA PRO A 16 -7.64 -11.42 6.76
C PRO A 16 -7.51 -12.64 5.84
N GLY A 17 -6.31 -13.22 5.77
CA GLY A 17 -6.00 -14.32 4.85
C GLY A 17 -5.76 -13.88 3.40
N THR A 18 -5.87 -12.59 3.10
CA THR A 18 -5.58 -12.02 1.78
C THR A 18 -4.38 -11.07 1.83
N GLY A 19 -3.82 -10.76 0.65
CA GLY A 19 -2.73 -9.80 0.50
C GLY A 19 -1.34 -10.44 0.56
N MET A 20 -0.32 -9.61 0.77
CA MET A 20 1.07 -10.04 0.74
C MET A 20 1.93 -9.21 1.70
N MET A 21 2.81 -9.90 2.41
CA MET A 21 3.93 -9.29 3.13
C MET A 21 5.12 -9.10 2.19
N PHE A 22 5.66 -7.90 2.13
CA PHE A 22 6.91 -7.63 1.43
C PHE A 22 7.94 -7.09 2.41
N VAL A 23 8.99 -7.86 2.65
CA VAL A 23 10.12 -7.49 3.50
C VAL A 23 11.21 -6.88 2.61
N LYS A 24 11.58 -5.63 2.90
CA LYS A 24 12.70 -4.97 2.21
C LYS A 24 14.04 -5.46 2.75
N LYS A 25 15.13 -5.15 2.02
CA LYS A 25 16.50 -5.47 2.44
C LYS A 25 16.92 -4.81 3.76
N ASP A 26 16.31 -3.67 4.11
CA ASP A 26 16.54 -2.95 5.37
C ASP A 26 15.76 -3.56 6.55
N GLY A 27 15.00 -4.64 6.34
CA GLY A 27 14.16 -5.27 7.35
C GLY A 27 12.78 -4.62 7.51
N SER A 28 12.49 -3.52 6.81
CA SER A 28 11.18 -2.89 6.88
C SER A 28 10.10 -3.73 6.19
N VAL A 29 8.95 -3.88 6.85
CA VAL A 29 7.82 -4.68 6.36
C VAL A 29 6.79 -3.76 5.71
N MET A 30 6.38 -4.09 4.49
CA MET A 30 5.27 -3.46 3.80
C MET A 30 4.17 -4.47 3.53
N TRP A 31 2.93 -4.07 3.81
CA TRP A 31 1.74 -4.87 3.54
C TRP A 31 1.04 -4.37 2.28
N PHE A 32 0.70 -5.29 1.37
CA PHE A 32 -0.03 -4.96 0.15
C PHE A 32 -1.34 -5.75 0.09
N LYS A 33 -2.44 -5.06 -0.19
CA LYS A 33 -3.75 -5.70 -0.39
C LYS A 33 -3.81 -6.54 -1.67
N ASP A 34 -3.16 -6.08 -2.73
CA ASP A 34 -3.25 -6.68 -4.07
C ASP A 34 -1.99 -6.44 -4.93
N SER A 35 -1.97 -7.05 -6.11
CA SER A 35 -0.87 -6.89 -7.07
C SER A 35 -0.79 -5.48 -7.67
N LYS A 36 -1.90 -4.72 -7.69
CA LYS A 36 -1.95 -3.34 -8.20
C LYS A 36 -1.16 -2.41 -7.27
N ALA A 37 -1.41 -2.48 -5.97
CA ALA A 37 -0.71 -1.74 -4.93
C ALA A 37 0.80 -2.06 -4.95
N ARG A 38 1.15 -3.36 -5.01
CA ARG A 38 2.55 -3.80 -5.09
C ARG A 38 3.25 -3.26 -6.34
N LYS A 39 2.65 -3.36 -7.52
CA LYS A 39 3.24 -2.88 -8.78
C LYS A 39 3.41 -1.35 -8.77
N ASN A 40 2.42 -0.61 -8.27
CA ASN A 40 2.52 0.85 -8.19
C ASN A 40 3.61 1.30 -7.21
N ALA A 41 3.76 0.60 -6.07
CA ALA A 41 4.78 0.90 -5.07
C ALA A 41 6.20 0.52 -5.53
N LEU A 42 6.40 -0.73 -5.98
CA LEU A 42 7.74 -1.29 -6.20
C LEU A 42 8.24 -1.11 -7.63
N LYS A 43 7.39 -1.36 -8.64
CA LYS A 43 7.79 -1.34 -10.06
C LYS A 43 7.68 0.06 -10.65
N LEU A 44 6.54 0.71 -10.46
CA LEU A 44 6.26 2.04 -11.04
C LEU A 44 6.73 3.18 -10.13
N ARG A 45 7.09 2.89 -8.87
CA ARG A 45 7.55 3.88 -7.87
C ARG A 45 6.65 5.12 -7.76
N ARG A 46 5.34 4.93 -7.89
CA ARG A 46 4.37 6.02 -7.82
C ARG A 46 4.16 6.43 -6.37
N ASN A 47 3.98 7.73 -6.14
CA ASN A 47 3.59 8.21 -4.82
C ASN A 47 2.06 8.05 -4.64
N PRO A 48 1.59 7.32 -3.61
CA PRO A 48 0.15 7.13 -3.39
C PRO A 48 -0.58 8.48 -3.19
N ARG A 49 0.05 9.49 -2.60
CA ARG A 49 -0.56 10.83 -2.39
C ARG A 49 -0.99 11.53 -3.68
N ARG A 50 -0.40 11.15 -4.82
CA ARG A 50 -0.75 11.71 -6.15
C ARG A 50 -1.84 10.92 -6.86
N LEU A 51 -2.22 9.74 -6.37
CA LEU A 51 -3.14 8.82 -7.03
C LEU A 51 -4.53 8.90 -6.41
N LYS A 52 -5.48 9.45 -7.17
CA LYS A 52 -6.89 9.67 -6.77
C LYS A 52 -7.62 8.45 -6.19
N TRP A 53 -7.20 7.24 -6.55
CA TRP A 53 -7.84 6.00 -6.12
C TRP A 53 -7.33 5.48 -4.77
N THR A 54 -6.29 6.08 -4.19
CA THR A 54 -5.79 5.68 -2.87
C THR A 54 -6.40 6.54 -1.77
N GLN A 55 -6.57 5.98 -0.57
CA GLN A 55 -7.06 6.73 0.59
C GLN A 55 -6.05 7.80 1.07
N ARG A 56 -4.79 7.71 0.64
CA ARG A 56 -3.75 8.72 0.90
C ARG A 56 -3.79 9.91 -0.06
N TYR A 57 -4.71 9.95 -1.02
CA TYR A 57 -4.73 11.00 -2.04
C TYR A 57 -4.90 12.40 -1.44
N GLU A 58 -4.02 13.32 -1.81
CA GLU A 58 -4.09 14.72 -1.41
C GLU A 58 -4.45 15.59 -2.62
N LYS A 59 -5.64 16.21 -2.57
CA LYS A 59 -6.12 17.11 -3.64
C LYS A 59 -5.28 18.38 -3.63
N GLY A 60 -4.60 18.66 -4.75
CA GLY A 60 -3.66 19.79 -4.88
C GLY A 60 -2.19 19.39 -4.92
N GLY A 61 -1.87 18.10 -4.77
CA GLY A 61 -0.49 17.61 -4.78
C GLY A 61 0.19 17.71 -3.42
N ILE A 62 1.42 17.21 -3.36
CA ILE A 62 2.26 17.23 -2.16
C ILE A 62 2.79 18.67 -2.05
N LYS A 63 2.35 19.41 -1.03
CA LYS A 63 2.91 20.73 -0.70
C LYS A 63 4.37 20.60 -0.28
#